data_AF-A0A9B2JX53-F1
#
_entry.id   AF-A0A9B2JX53-F1
#
_cell.length_a   1.000
_cell.length_b   1.000
_cell.length_c   1.000
_cell.angle_alpha   90.00
_cell.angle_beta   90.00
_cell.angle_gamma   90.00
#
_symmetry.space_group_name_H-M   'P 1'
#
loop_
_entity.id
_entity.type
_entity.pdbx_description
1 polymer ?
#
loop_
_entity_poly.entity_id
_entity_poly.type
_entity_poly.pdbx_seq_one_letter_code
_entity_poly.pdbx_strand_id
1 'polypeptide(L)'
;MDLDNVSLLAQQIRETSKLSTKDAEHLKSLRIQLKNPVLPQHEIETRAGSRPPTHEEIKKFEEIESIKKGCYNTSEDKIIVHNWEEFCKLHHWDPKEVEPFLLLREENKTYIRSKRERKRFVQFLADGLPKRTLYSVYHRFRILYADNFQRRFHPDEDRMILDHLEHNVNLDHKRKYTDLARVLKRTRISIWRRYKLLKKKRCGR
;
A
#
# COMPACT_ATOMS: atom_id res chain seq x y z
N MET A 1 9.76 -19.59 25.43
CA MET A 1 8.78 -19.10 24.44
C MET A 1 9.39 -19.38 23.11
N ASP A 2 8.95 -20.47 22.47
CA ASP A 2 9.42 -20.85 21.14
C ASP A 2 9.23 -19.67 20.19
N LEU A 3 10.21 -19.45 19.32
CA LEU A 3 10.10 -18.59 18.15
C LEU A 3 9.11 -19.27 17.19
N ASP A 4 7.84 -19.23 17.57
CA ASP A 4 6.73 -19.82 16.85
C ASP A 4 6.76 -19.29 15.42
N ASN A 5 6.94 -20.24 14.51
CA ASN A 5 7.20 -20.09 13.08
C ASN A 5 6.55 -18.83 12.50
N VAL A 6 7.35 -17.85 12.08
CA VAL A 6 6.90 -16.60 11.44
C VAL A 6 5.88 -16.85 10.32
N SER A 7 5.93 -18.00 9.63
CA SER A 7 4.92 -18.40 8.64
C SER A 7 3.53 -18.61 9.28
N LEU A 8 3.46 -19.24 10.46
CA LEU A 8 2.23 -19.44 11.23
C LEU A 8 1.70 -18.12 11.77
N LEU A 9 2.55 -17.27 12.36
CA LEU A 9 2.15 -15.94 12.82
C LEU A 9 1.62 -15.09 11.66
N ALA A 10 2.32 -15.10 10.52
CA ALA A 10 1.86 -14.42 9.32
C ALA A 10 0.54 -14.99 8.78
N GLN A 11 0.27 -16.28 8.99
CA GLN A 11 -1.01 -16.92 8.64
C GLN A 11 -2.13 -16.47 9.58
N GLN A 12 -1.92 -16.50 10.88
CA GLN A 12 -2.88 -16.02 11.87
C GLN A 12 -3.27 -14.57 11.61
N ILE A 13 -2.27 -13.70 11.38
CA ILE A 13 -2.53 -12.28 11.04
C ILE A 13 -3.41 -12.16 9.81
N ARG A 14 -3.16 -12.97 8.75
CA ARG A 14 -3.99 -12.97 7.53
C ARG A 14 -5.41 -13.44 7.78
N GLU A 15 -5.60 -14.39 8.68
CA GLU A 15 -6.92 -14.93 9.01
C GLU A 15 -7.73 -13.94 9.83
N THR A 16 -7.10 -13.26 10.79
CA THR A 16 -7.72 -12.20 11.60
C THR A 16 -8.00 -10.93 10.80
N SER A 17 -7.19 -10.63 9.79
CA SER A 17 -7.35 -9.43 8.94
C SER A 17 -8.32 -9.65 7.77
N LYS A 18 -9.07 -10.76 7.73
CA LYS A 18 -10.07 -11.00 6.68
C LYS A 18 -11.24 -10.06 6.88
N LEU A 19 -11.61 -9.37 5.80
CA LEU A 19 -12.85 -8.60 5.74
C LEU A 19 -14.05 -9.49 6.06
N SER A 20 -15.04 -8.89 6.75
CA SER A 20 -16.34 -9.52 6.92
C SER A 20 -16.99 -9.78 5.56
N THR A 21 -17.86 -10.79 5.47
CA THR A 21 -18.57 -11.11 4.22
C THR A 21 -19.37 -9.90 3.73
N LYS A 22 -20.00 -9.16 4.64
CA LYS A 22 -20.78 -7.96 4.35
C LYS A 22 -19.91 -6.86 3.72
N ASP A 23 -18.75 -6.57 4.30
CA ASP A 23 -17.86 -5.53 3.80
C ASP A 23 -17.24 -5.92 2.45
N ALA A 24 -16.91 -7.20 2.29
CA ALA A 24 -16.43 -7.72 1.01
C ALA A 24 -17.49 -7.61 -0.11
N GLU A 25 -18.77 -7.81 0.19
CA GLU A 25 -19.88 -7.62 -0.75
C GLU A 25 -20.14 -6.13 -1.05
N HIS A 26 -20.04 -5.28 -0.03
CA HIS A 26 -20.10 -3.82 -0.19
C HIS A 26 -19.01 -3.33 -1.15
N LEU A 27 -17.74 -3.70 -0.93
CA LEU A 27 -16.64 -3.30 -1.80
C LEU A 27 -16.76 -3.84 -3.23
N LYS A 28 -17.33 -5.04 -3.41
CA LYS A 28 -17.58 -5.61 -4.75
C LYS A 28 -18.64 -4.85 -5.53
N SER A 29 -19.65 -4.32 -4.85
CA SER A 29 -20.78 -3.57 -5.43
C SER A 29 -20.60 -2.06 -5.41
N LEU A 30 -19.53 -1.58 -4.76
CA LEU A 30 -19.23 -0.16 -4.58
C LEU A 30 -19.19 0.59 -5.91
N ARG A 31 -19.97 1.68 -5.98
CA ARG A 31 -19.93 2.67 -7.04
C ARG A 31 -19.45 3.98 -6.45
N ILE A 32 -18.28 4.42 -6.89
CA ILE A 32 -17.61 5.59 -6.35
C ILE A 32 -18.22 6.84 -6.95
N GLN A 33 -18.65 7.71 -6.04
CA GLN A 33 -19.22 9.00 -6.33
C GLN A 33 -18.10 10.01 -6.13
N LEU A 34 -17.88 10.87 -7.12
CA LEU A 34 -16.88 11.91 -7.02
C LEU A 34 -17.56 13.19 -6.51
N LYS A 35 -16.93 13.88 -5.56
CA LYS A 35 -17.43 15.16 -5.03
C LYS A 35 -17.37 16.27 -6.08
N ASN A 36 -16.28 16.30 -6.83
CA ASN A 36 -16.00 17.28 -7.86
C ASN A 36 -15.79 16.58 -9.22
N PRO A 37 -15.99 17.30 -10.35
CA PRO A 37 -15.57 16.81 -11.66
C PRO A 37 -14.08 16.46 -11.66
N VAL A 38 -13.73 15.37 -12.35
CA VAL A 38 -12.32 14.96 -12.48
C VAL A 38 -11.57 16.00 -13.30
N LEU A 39 -10.39 16.39 -12.82
CA LEU A 39 -9.49 17.25 -13.58
C LEU A 39 -9.02 16.55 -14.86
N PRO A 40 -8.94 17.24 -16.02
CA PRO A 40 -8.59 16.61 -17.30
C PRO A 40 -7.30 15.77 -17.27
N GLN A 41 -6.26 16.23 -16.56
CA GLN A 41 -5.00 15.51 -16.42
C GLN A 41 -5.11 14.22 -15.60
N HIS A 42 -6.08 14.13 -14.68
CA HIS A 42 -6.40 12.93 -13.91
C HIS A 42 -7.27 11.94 -14.69
N GLU A 43 -7.68 12.25 -15.92
CA GLU A 43 -8.29 11.29 -16.83
C GLU A 43 -7.27 10.50 -17.67
N ILE A 44 -6.03 11.01 -17.79
CA ILE A 44 -4.99 10.46 -18.66
C ILE A 44 -4.55 9.07 -18.20
N GLU A 45 -4.25 8.91 -16.90
CA GLU A 45 -3.71 7.66 -16.37
C GLU A 45 -4.73 6.52 -16.40
N THR A 46 -4.43 5.47 -17.14
CA THR A 46 -5.36 4.36 -17.33
C THR A 46 -5.32 3.31 -16.21
N ARG A 47 -4.34 3.39 -15.30
CA ARG A 47 -3.95 2.27 -14.41
C ARG A 47 -4.26 2.46 -12.92
N ALA A 48 -5.20 3.34 -12.56
CA ALA A 48 -5.69 3.52 -11.18
C ALA A 48 -4.55 3.60 -10.14
N GLY A 49 -3.46 4.30 -10.48
CA GLY A 49 -2.27 4.44 -9.65
C GLY A 49 -1.50 3.15 -9.33
N SER A 50 -1.85 2.00 -9.90
CA SER A 50 -1.18 0.71 -9.64
C SER A 50 0.20 0.58 -10.28
N ARG A 51 0.46 1.38 -11.32
CA ARG A 51 1.73 1.44 -12.05
C ARG A 51 2.08 2.90 -12.34
N PRO A 52 3.37 3.25 -12.43
CA PRO A 52 3.78 4.57 -12.90
C PRO A 52 3.16 4.89 -14.27
N PRO A 53 2.86 6.18 -14.55
CA PRO A 53 2.41 6.60 -15.86
C PRO A 53 3.47 6.31 -16.92
N THR A 54 3.03 6.01 -18.14
CA THR A 54 3.93 5.87 -19.30
C THR A 54 4.52 7.23 -19.70
N HIS A 55 5.58 7.21 -20.52
CA HIS A 55 6.15 8.45 -21.06
C HIS A 55 5.12 9.28 -21.84
N GLU A 56 4.23 8.61 -22.58
CA GLU A 56 3.14 9.28 -23.30
C GLU A 56 2.08 9.87 -22.36
N GLU A 57 1.70 9.15 -21.31
CA GLU A 57 0.78 9.65 -20.28
C GLU A 57 1.39 10.87 -19.56
N ILE A 58 2.71 10.83 -19.26
CA ILE A 58 3.45 11.96 -18.67
C ILE A 58 3.42 13.17 -19.60
N LYS A 59 3.74 12.98 -20.89
CA LYS A 59 3.75 14.08 -21.85
C LYS A 59 2.38 14.76 -21.95
N LYS A 60 1.31 13.97 -22.08
CA LYS A 60 -0.08 14.50 -22.12
C LYS A 60 -0.47 15.22 -20.83
N PHE A 61 0.03 14.76 -19.69
CA PHE A 61 -0.22 15.43 -18.42
C PHE A 61 0.49 16.79 -18.40
N GLU A 62 1.76 16.82 -18.80
CA GLU A 62 2.59 18.04 -18.84
C GLU A 62 2.11 19.07 -19.89
N GLU A 63 1.35 18.64 -20.91
CA GLU A 63 0.63 19.53 -21.83
C GLU A 63 -0.51 20.31 -21.15
N ILE A 64 -1.03 19.82 -20.01
CA ILE A 64 -2.13 20.44 -19.26
C ILE A 64 -1.62 21.14 -18.00
N GLU A 65 -0.74 20.48 -17.23
CA GLU A 65 -0.19 21.00 -15.98
C GLU A 65 1.19 20.40 -15.68
N SER A 66 2.06 21.21 -15.07
CA SER A 66 3.37 20.79 -14.61
C SER A 66 3.31 19.70 -13.53
N ILE A 67 4.03 18.59 -13.74
CA ILE A 67 4.12 17.52 -12.74
C ILE A 67 5.10 17.91 -11.64
N LYS A 68 4.61 17.99 -10.40
CA LYS A 68 5.44 18.13 -9.22
C LYS A 68 6.07 16.79 -8.85
N LYS A 69 7.39 16.70 -9.00
CA LYS A 69 8.22 15.55 -8.62
C LYS A 69 8.71 15.67 -7.17
N GLY A 70 9.10 14.55 -6.57
CA GLY A 70 9.68 14.52 -5.23
C GLY A 70 8.67 14.47 -4.08
N CYS A 71 9.14 14.81 -2.88
CA CYS A 71 8.45 14.60 -1.60
C CYS A 71 7.09 15.32 -1.51
N TYR A 72 6.15 14.71 -0.80
CA TYR A 72 4.91 15.36 -0.40
C TYR A 72 5.18 16.26 0.80
N ASN A 73 4.61 17.46 0.78
CA ASN A 73 4.61 18.33 1.95
C ASN A 73 3.39 18.05 2.84
N THR A 74 3.41 18.59 4.05
CA THR A 74 2.34 18.39 5.03
C THR A 74 0.96 18.87 4.55
N SER A 75 0.91 19.89 3.69
CA SER A 75 -0.35 20.37 3.11
C SER A 75 -0.96 19.34 2.15
N GLU A 76 -0.13 18.78 1.26
CA GLU A 76 -0.56 17.72 0.35
C GLU A 76 -1.01 16.46 1.10
N ASP A 77 -0.31 16.09 2.17
CA ASP A 77 -0.72 14.96 3.01
C ASP A 77 -2.07 15.20 3.69
N LYS A 78 -2.30 16.42 4.22
CA LYS A 78 -3.59 16.80 4.81
C LYS A 78 -4.73 16.71 3.80
N ILE A 79 -4.49 17.04 2.54
CA ILE A 79 -5.49 16.90 1.46
C ILE A 79 -5.84 15.42 1.25
N ILE A 80 -4.84 14.53 1.15
CA ILE A 80 -5.08 13.09 0.97
C ILE A 80 -5.85 12.51 2.17
N VAL A 81 -5.49 12.90 3.39
CA VAL A 81 -6.17 12.45 4.62
C VAL A 81 -7.62 12.93 4.63
N HIS A 82 -7.85 14.21 4.34
CA HIS A 82 -9.20 14.77 4.25
C HIS A 82 -10.04 14.05 3.18
N ASN A 83 -9.47 13.82 2.00
CA ASN A 83 -10.17 13.11 0.91
C ASN A 83 -10.50 11.66 1.30
N TRP A 84 -9.65 10.98 2.07
CA TRP A 84 -9.98 9.65 2.60
C TRP A 84 -11.15 9.68 3.58
N GLU A 85 -11.16 10.64 4.51
CA GLU A 85 -12.25 10.79 5.47
C GLU A 85 -13.58 11.11 4.78
N GLU A 86 -13.56 12.02 3.80
CA GLU A 86 -14.75 12.36 3.01
C GLU A 86 -15.23 11.19 2.15
N PHE A 87 -14.30 10.44 1.56
CA PHE A 87 -14.62 9.20 0.84
C PHE A 87 -15.35 8.21 1.77
N CYS A 88 -14.83 8.02 2.99
CA CYS A 88 -15.43 7.12 3.96
C CYS A 88 -16.84 7.54 4.36
N LYS A 89 -17.05 8.84 4.63
CA LYS A 89 -18.39 9.38 4.93
C LYS A 89 -19.36 9.16 3.77
N LEU A 90 -18.95 9.49 2.54
CA LEU A 90 -19.80 9.39 1.35
C LEU A 90 -20.18 7.93 1.02
N HIS A 91 -19.27 7.00 1.30
CA HIS A 91 -19.42 5.58 0.97
C HIS A 91 -19.78 4.69 2.16
N HIS A 92 -20.16 5.28 3.29
CA HIS A 92 -20.53 4.60 4.52
C HIS A 92 -19.49 3.54 4.94
N TRP A 93 -18.23 3.94 4.91
CA TRP A 93 -17.08 3.10 5.22
C TRP A 93 -16.43 3.55 6.52
N ASP A 94 -15.89 2.62 7.31
CA ASP A 94 -15.12 2.96 8.51
C ASP A 94 -13.73 3.50 8.12
N PRO A 95 -13.37 4.75 8.47
CA PRO A 95 -12.05 5.31 8.17
C PRO A 95 -10.87 4.53 8.73
N LYS A 96 -11.09 3.67 9.74
CA LYS A 96 -10.06 2.80 10.33
C LYS A 96 -9.78 1.56 9.47
N GLU A 97 -10.75 1.13 8.66
CA GLU A 97 -10.64 -0.06 7.81
C GLU A 97 -9.97 0.27 6.47
N VAL A 98 -8.71 0.69 6.51
CA VAL A 98 -8.00 1.20 5.32
C VAL A 98 -7.40 0.07 4.46
N GLU A 99 -7.10 -1.08 5.05
CA GLU A 99 -6.40 -2.21 4.41
C GLU A 99 -6.93 -2.60 3.01
N PRO A 100 -8.25 -2.68 2.77
CA PRO A 100 -8.78 -3.05 1.45
C PRO A 100 -8.46 -2.05 0.34
N PHE A 101 -8.13 -0.81 0.72
CA PHE A 101 -7.76 0.28 -0.18
C PHE A 101 -6.24 0.43 -0.32
N LEU A 102 -5.46 -0.05 0.66
CA LEU A 102 -4.00 -0.10 0.56
C LEU A 102 -3.52 -1.10 -0.51
N LEU A 103 -4.31 -2.14 -0.75
CA LEU A 103 -4.08 -3.15 -1.76
C LEU A 103 -5.34 -3.40 -2.58
N LEU A 104 -5.54 -2.62 -3.64
CA LEU A 104 -6.67 -2.79 -4.55
C LEU A 104 -6.73 -4.18 -5.24
N ARG A 105 -5.66 -4.98 -5.13
CA ARG A 105 -5.58 -6.38 -5.53
C ARG A 105 -4.65 -7.14 -4.58
N GLU A 106 -5.11 -8.25 -4.05
CA GLU A 106 -4.30 -9.23 -3.31
C GLU A 106 -4.43 -10.60 -4.01
N GLU A 107 -3.30 -11.15 -4.46
CA GLU A 107 -3.27 -12.36 -5.31
C GLU A 107 -4.20 -12.20 -6.54
N ASN A 108 -5.21 -13.07 -6.67
CA ASN A 108 -6.23 -13.03 -7.72
C ASN A 108 -7.54 -12.34 -7.27
N LYS A 109 -7.59 -11.78 -6.05
CA LYS A 109 -8.78 -11.15 -5.48
C LYS A 109 -8.64 -9.64 -5.51
N THR A 110 -9.70 -8.94 -5.94
CA THR A 110 -9.81 -7.48 -5.85
C THR A 110 -10.95 -7.14 -4.93
N TYR A 111 -10.71 -6.31 -3.93
CA TYR A 111 -11.77 -5.80 -3.05
C TYR A 111 -12.75 -4.94 -3.86
N ILE A 112 -12.24 -3.96 -4.61
CA ILE A 112 -13.03 -3.22 -5.60
C ILE A 112 -12.91 -3.91 -6.97
N ARG A 113 -14.00 -4.55 -7.41
CA ARG A 113 -14.01 -5.41 -8.62
C ARG A 113 -13.69 -4.63 -9.90
N SER A 114 -14.29 -3.46 -10.07
CA SER A 114 -14.19 -2.70 -11.31
C SER A 114 -12.87 -1.92 -11.41
N LYS A 115 -12.19 -2.01 -12.57
CA LYS A 115 -11.02 -1.17 -12.86
C LYS A 115 -11.41 0.31 -12.90
N ARG A 116 -12.62 0.63 -13.40
CA ARG A 116 -13.16 1.99 -13.43
C ARG A 116 -13.31 2.54 -12.01
N GLU A 117 -13.93 1.77 -11.11
CA GLU A 117 -14.13 2.21 -9.74
C GLU A 117 -12.80 2.35 -9.00
N ARG A 118 -11.83 1.45 -9.21
CA ARG A 118 -10.47 1.66 -8.70
C ARG A 118 -9.82 2.95 -9.20
N LYS A 119 -10.02 3.33 -10.47
CA LYS A 119 -9.54 4.62 -10.99
C LYS A 119 -10.25 5.78 -10.28
N ARG A 120 -11.57 5.72 -10.14
CA ARG A 120 -12.37 6.74 -9.46
C ARG A 120 -11.97 6.92 -8.01
N PHE A 121 -11.64 5.84 -7.30
CA PHE A 121 -11.10 5.93 -5.94
C PHE A 121 -9.85 6.81 -5.90
N VAL A 122 -8.89 6.54 -6.79
CA VAL A 122 -7.65 7.32 -6.82
C VAL A 122 -7.89 8.75 -7.31
N GLN A 123 -8.82 8.97 -8.24
CA GLN A 123 -9.26 10.31 -8.65
C GLN A 123 -9.89 11.07 -7.46
N PHE A 124 -10.70 10.40 -6.64
CA PHE A 124 -11.26 10.97 -5.41
C PHE A 124 -10.14 11.41 -4.45
N LEU A 125 -9.14 10.55 -4.24
CA LEU A 125 -7.99 10.89 -3.40
C LEU A 125 -7.16 12.05 -3.97
N ALA A 126 -7.09 12.18 -5.29
CA ALA A 126 -6.29 13.20 -5.98
C ALA A 126 -7.00 14.55 -6.13
N ASP A 127 -8.25 14.67 -5.68
CA ASP A 127 -8.98 15.93 -5.69
C ASP A 127 -8.23 17.01 -4.89
N GLY A 128 -8.08 18.19 -5.47
CA GLY A 128 -7.24 19.26 -4.91
C GLY A 128 -5.72 19.08 -5.09
N LEU A 129 -5.25 18.06 -5.82
CA LEU A 129 -3.83 17.81 -6.12
C LEU A 129 -3.52 17.85 -7.63
N PRO A 130 -3.72 18.99 -8.32
CA PRO A 130 -3.66 19.08 -9.78
C PRO A 130 -2.29 18.75 -10.37
N LYS A 131 -1.21 18.96 -9.60
CA LYS A 131 0.19 18.78 -10.04
C LYS A 131 0.75 17.39 -9.73
N ARG A 132 -0.06 16.50 -9.14
CA ARG A 132 0.36 15.13 -8.78
C ARG A 132 -0.37 14.12 -9.65
N THR A 133 0.37 13.11 -10.09
CA THR A 133 -0.18 11.97 -10.84
C THR A 133 -1.00 11.07 -9.92
N LEU A 134 -2.00 10.37 -10.46
CA LEU A 134 -2.80 9.38 -9.73
C LEU A 134 -1.91 8.30 -9.11
N TYR A 135 -0.89 7.83 -9.84
CA TYR A 135 0.14 6.95 -9.30
C TYR A 135 0.82 7.52 -8.06
N SER A 136 1.27 8.76 -8.12
CA SER A 136 1.98 9.39 -7.01
C SER A 136 1.08 9.55 -5.79
N VAL A 137 -0.17 9.99 -5.99
CA VAL A 137 -1.15 10.18 -4.91
C VAL A 137 -1.49 8.85 -4.26
N TYR A 138 -1.83 7.82 -5.04
CA TYR A 138 -2.14 6.50 -4.49
C TYR A 138 -0.95 5.90 -3.73
N HIS A 139 0.27 6.04 -4.26
CA HIS A 139 1.46 5.59 -3.56
C HIS A 139 1.68 6.35 -2.25
N ARG A 140 1.39 7.66 -2.21
CA ARG A 140 1.48 8.43 -0.97
C ARG A 140 0.42 8.02 0.04
N PHE A 141 -0.83 7.87 -0.38
CA PHE A 141 -1.92 7.33 0.45
C PHE A 141 -1.50 6.02 1.13
N ARG A 142 -0.93 5.08 0.35
CA ARG A 142 -0.43 3.82 0.92
C ARG A 142 0.66 4.00 1.96
N ILE A 143 1.53 5.00 1.82
CA ILE A 143 2.57 5.29 2.81
C ILE A 143 1.97 5.90 4.09
N LEU A 144 1.00 6.81 3.94
CA LEU A 144 0.37 7.51 5.08
C LEU A 144 -0.37 6.54 6.00
N TYR A 145 -1.03 5.53 5.42
CA TYR A 145 -1.88 4.59 6.14
C TYR A 145 -1.27 3.20 6.32
N ALA A 146 -0.10 2.92 5.76
CA ALA A 146 0.56 1.65 6.04
C ALA A 146 1.03 1.61 7.50
N ASP A 147 0.58 0.60 8.23
CA ASP A 147 1.02 0.29 9.60
C ASP A 147 2.45 -0.29 9.60
N ASN A 148 3.43 0.50 9.17
CA ASN A 148 4.84 0.12 9.12
C ASN A 148 5.68 0.95 10.10
N PHE A 149 6.51 0.28 10.89
CA PHE A 149 7.48 0.94 11.75
C PHE A 149 8.57 1.65 10.93
N GLN A 150 8.78 2.95 11.19
CA GLN A 150 9.84 3.77 10.57
C GLN A 150 11.12 3.87 11.44
N ARG A 151 11.16 3.21 12.60
CA ARG A 151 12.30 3.22 13.54
C ARG A 151 13.45 2.32 13.11
N ARG A 152 14.60 2.37 13.79
CA ARG A 152 15.70 1.40 13.58
C ARG A 152 15.24 -0.03 13.91
N PHE A 153 15.91 -1.03 13.32
CA PHE A 153 15.67 -2.44 13.64
C PHE A 153 16.16 -2.75 15.07
N HIS A 154 15.29 -3.35 15.87
CA HIS A 154 15.65 -3.89 17.18
C HIS A 154 16.47 -5.18 17.02
N PRO A 155 17.40 -5.50 17.95
CA PRO A 155 18.11 -6.78 17.94
C PRO A 155 17.20 -8.01 17.85
N ASP A 156 16.00 -7.96 18.44
CA ASP A 156 15.04 -9.07 18.35
C ASP A 156 14.46 -9.23 16.93
N GLU A 157 14.23 -8.12 16.21
CA GLU A 157 13.82 -8.16 14.80
C GLU A 157 14.95 -8.79 13.96
N ASP A 158 16.22 -8.46 14.23
CA ASP A 158 17.35 -9.07 13.54
C ASP A 158 17.46 -10.57 13.79
N ARG A 159 17.26 -11.00 15.03
CA ARG A 159 17.25 -12.43 15.40
C ARG A 159 16.14 -13.15 14.64
N MET A 160 14.92 -12.60 14.64
CA MET A 160 13.78 -13.19 13.93
C MET A 160 14.00 -13.26 12.41
N ILE A 161 14.62 -12.24 11.81
CA ILE A 161 14.97 -12.24 10.38
C ILE A 161 15.94 -13.38 10.06
N LEU A 162 17.02 -13.52 10.84
CA LEU A 162 18.02 -14.55 10.62
C LEU A 162 17.43 -15.95 10.83
N ASP A 163 16.71 -16.13 11.94
CA ASP A 163 16.09 -17.40 12.30
C ASP A 163 15.11 -17.88 11.23
N HIS A 164 14.18 -17.02 10.81
CA HIS A 164 13.22 -17.36 9.77
C HIS A 164 13.87 -17.64 8.40
N LEU A 165 14.92 -16.91 8.02
CA LEU A 165 15.50 -17.03 6.68
C LEU A 165 16.57 -18.13 6.58
N GLU A 166 17.18 -18.55 7.69
CA GLU A 166 18.31 -19.48 7.70
C GLU A 166 18.01 -20.81 8.40
N HIS A 167 17.14 -20.82 9.43
CA HIS A 167 16.91 -22.00 10.26
C HIS A 167 15.48 -22.55 10.17
N ASN A 168 14.58 -21.91 9.42
CA ASN A 168 13.22 -22.39 9.23
C ASN A 168 13.17 -23.55 8.22
N VAL A 169 12.96 -24.77 8.72
CA VAL A 169 12.82 -25.99 7.90
C VAL A 169 11.60 -25.92 6.97
N ASN A 170 10.55 -25.19 7.35
CA ASN A 170 9.29 -25.05 6.60
C ASN A 170 9.20 -23.69 5.88
N LEU A 171 10.32 -23.15 5.43
CA LEU A 171 10.37 -21.83 4.79
C LEU A 171 9.66 -21.85 3.43
N ASP A 172 8.56 -21.11 3.30
CA ASP A 172 8.02 -20.78 1.99
C ASP A 172 8.94 -19.76 1.30
N HIS A 173 9.77 -20.24 0.38
CA HIS A 173 10.72 -19.38 -0.34
C HIS A 173 10.06 -18.24 -1.14
N LYS A 174 8.79 -18.38 -1.56
CA LYS A 174 8.06 -17.34 -2.28
C LYS A 174 7.59 -16.23 -1.32
N ARG A 175 7.28 -16.59 -0.07
CA ARG A 175 6.68 -15.68 0.93
C ARG A 175 7.62 -15.25 2.05
N LYS A 176 8.81 -15.82 2.18
CA LYS A 176 9.77 -15.57 3.26
C LYS A 176 9.95 -14.11 3.68
N TYR A 177 10.02 -13.18 2.72
CA TYR A 177 10.14 -11.75 3.02
C TYR A 177 8.79 -11.07 3.26
N THR A 178 7.72 -11.57 2.66
CA THR A 178 6.35 -11.05 2.82
C THR A 178 5.79 -11.42 4.19
N ASP A 179 6.06 -12.62 4.67
CA ASP A 179 5.63 -13.08 5.99
C ASP A 179 6.39 -12.33 7.09
N LEU A 180 7.72 -12.20 6.97
CA LEU A 180 8.52 -11.32 7.85
C LEU A 180 8.04 -9.87 7.84
N ALA A 181 7.77 -9.31 6.66
CA ALA A 181 7.26 -7.95 6.52
C ALA A 181 5.97 -7.73 7.31
N ARG A 182 5.04 -8.71 7.24
CA ARG A 182 3.77 -8.66 7.95
C ARG A 182 3.95 -8.79 9.46
N VAL A 183 4.73 -9.76 9.93
CA VAL A 183 4.96 -9.99 11.36
C VAL A 183 5.71 -8.83 12.01
N LEU A 184 6.74 -8.31 11.34
CA LEU A 184 7.57 -7.23 11.87
C LEU A 184 6.99 -5.83 11.59
N LYS A 185 5.88 -5.72 10.88
CA LYS A 185 5.31 -4.43 10.42
C LYS A 185 6.37 -3.57 9.72
N ARG A 186 7.07 -4.19 8.76
CA ARG A 186 8.12 -3.56 7.95
C ARG A 186 7.84 -3.78 6.47
N THR A 187 8.39 -2.92 5.61
CA THR A 187 8.34 -3.20 4.18
C THR A 187 9.23 -4.38 3.81
N ARG A 188 8.79 -5.19 2.83
CA ARG A 188 9.56 -6.31 2.26
C ARG A 188 10.98 -5.92 1.85
N ILE A 189 11.11 -4.72 1.27
CA ILE A 189 12.39 -4.17 0.82
C ILE A 189 13.30 -3.85 2.01
N SER A 190 12.74 -3.31 3.10
CA SER A 190 13.49 -3.02 4.34
C SER A 190 14.06 -4.30 4.95
N ILE A 191 13.24 -5.35 5.05
CA ILE A 191 13.69 -6.68 5.54
C ILE A 191 14.82 -7.24 4.67
N TRP A 192 14.66 -7.26 3.34
CA TRP A 192 15.69 -7.77 2.43
C TRP A 192 17.01 -7.01 2.57
N ARG A 193 16.97 -5.67 2.62
CA ARG A 193 18.15 -4.83 2.83
C ARG A 193 18.80 -5.12 4.17
N ARG A 194 18.00 -5.25 5.24
CA ARG A 194 18.51 -5.55 6.58
C ARG A 194 19.20 -6.90 6.63
N TYR A 195 18.57 -7.93 6.08
CA TYR A 195 19.16 -9.27 5.98
C TYR A 195 20.52 -9.26 5.26
N LYS A 196 20.61 -8.57 4.10
CA LYS A 196 21.87 -8.43 3.37
C LYS A 196 22.97 -7.79 4.22
N LEU A 197 22.64 -6.78 5.04
CA LEU A 197 23.60 -6.14 5.94
C LEU A 197 24.03 -7.09 7.08
N LEU A 198 23.10 -7.86 7.65
CA LEU A 198 23.40 -8.83 8.69
C LEU A 198 24.36 -9.92 8.19
N LYS A 199 24.17 -10.44 6.98
CA LYS A 199 25.11 -11.40 6.37
C LYS A 199 26.50 -10.80 6.18
N LYS A 200 26.59 -9.58 5.65
CA LYS A 200 27.87 -8.89 5.45
C LYS A 200 28.64 -8.70 6.76
N LYS A 201 27.96 -8.32 7.85
CA LYS A 201 28.58 -8.17 9.17
C LYS A 201 29.13 -9.49 9.74
N ARG A 202 28.58 -10.64 9.33
CA ARG A 202 29.05 -11.97 9.74
C ARG A 202 30.21 -12.48 8.87
N CYS A 203 30.22 -12.19 7.57
CA CYS A 203 31.29 -12.62 6.65
C CYS A 203 32.52 -11.69 6.64
N GLY A 204 32.40 -10.45 7.13
CA GLY A 204 33.50 -9.50 7.24
C GLY A 204 34.18 -9.47 8.61
N ARG A 205 34.10 -10.57 9.36
CA ARG A 205 34.95 -10.85 10.53
C ARG A 205 35.92 -11.96 10.18
#